data_AF-A0A8T4G6B8-F1
#
_entry.id   AF-A0A8T4G6B8-F1
#
_cell.length_a   1.000
_cell.length_b   1.000
_cell.length_c   1.000
_cell.angle_alpha   90.00
_cell.angle_beta   90.00
_cell.angle_gamma   90.00
#
_symmetry.space_group_name_H-M   'P 1'
#
loop_
_entity.id
_entity.type
_entity.pdbx_description
1 polymer ?
#
loop_
_entity_poly.entity_id
_entity_poly.type
_entity_poly.pdbx_seq_one_letter_code
_entity_poly.pdbx_strand_id
1 'polypeptide(L)'
;MIRKVAVFFIILFALLVTAQAEEWAGTDEQAEEIISKINPDYEPWFSPIWEPPSGEIESLLFSLQAAIGASLIGYFLGYYRGQKHARNA
;
A
#
# COMPACT_ATOMS: atom_id res chain seq x y z
N MET A 1 -11.91 6.66 23.43
CA MET A 1 -10.88 6.37 22.40
C MET A 1 -11.26 5.14 21.57
N ILE A 2 -11.56 4.02 22.22
CA ILE A 2 -11.93 2.73 21.58
C ILE A 2 -13.14 2.85 20.62
N ARG A 3 -14.20 3.59 20.98
CA ARG A 3 -15.34 3.84 20.07
C ARG A 3 -14.96 4.55 18.76
N LYS A 4 -14.02 5.50 18.80
CA LYS A 4 -13.57 6.22 17.59
C LYS A 4 -12.73 5.32 16.68
N VAL A 5 -11.90 4.47 17.29
CA VAL A 5 -11.10 3.47 16.59
C VAL A 5 -12.01 2.43 15.92
N ALA A 6 -13.00 1.92 16.64
CA ALA A 6 -13.97 0.98 16.08
C ALA A 6 -14.75 1.58 14.90
N VAL A 7 -15.21 2.82 15.02
CA VAL A 7 -15.90 3.53 13.91
C VAL A 7 -14.96 3.71 12.71
N PHE A 8 -13.69 4.07 12.92
CA PHE A 8 -12.72 4.17 11.85
C PHE A 8 -12.54 2.85 11.09
N PHE A 9 -12.37 1.73 11.82
CA PHE A 9 -12.25 0.41 11.20
C PHE A 9 -13.52 -0.05 10.48
N ILE A 10 -14.71 0.28 11.01
CA ILE A 10 -15.98 -0.01 10.35
C ILE A 10 -16.11 0.77 9.03
N ILE A 11 -15.74 2.05 9.03
CA ILE A 11 -15.75 2.88 7.81
C ILE A 11 -14.73 2.34 6.80
N LEU A 12 -13.52 2.02 7.24
CA LEU A 12 -12.47 1.46 6.38
C LEU A 12 -12.91 0.13 5.76
N PHE A 13 -13.52 -0.75 6.56
CA PHE A 13 -14.04 -2.04 6.10
C PHE A 13 -15.20 -1.88 5.12
N ALA A 14 -16.15 -0.98 5.40
CA ALA A 14 -17.24 -0.68 4.47
C ALA A 14 -16.70 -0.18 3.14
N LEU A 15 -15.70 0.71 3.16
CA LEU A 15 -15.08 1.28 1.98
C LEU A 15 -14.35 0.20 1.16
N LEU A 16 -13.68 -0.74 1.83
CA LEU A 16 -12.96 -1.85 1.22
C LEU A 16 -13.91 -2.90 0.61
N VAL A 17 -15.07 -3.15 1.22
CA VAL A 17 -16.10 -4.07 0.68
C VAL A 17 -16.84 -3.45 -0.52
N THR A 18 -17.00 -2.13 -0.54
CA THR A 18 -17.64 -1.42 -1.67
C THR A 18 -16.68 -1.06 -2.79
N ALA A 19 -15.37 -1.07 -2.53
CA ALA A 19 -14.38 -0.96 -3.57
C ALA A 19 -14.50 -2.20 -4.46
N GLN A 20 -14.81 -2.00 -5.74
CA GLN A 20 -14.75 -3.08 -6.73
C GLN A 20 -13.38 -3.73 -6.62
N ALA A 21 -13.33 -5.06 -6.67
CA ALA A 21 -12.08 -5.80 -6.76
C ALA A 21 -11.48 -5.57 -8.16
N GLU A 22 -10.97 -4.37 -8.39
CA GLU A 22 -9.98 -4.16 -9.44
C GLU A 22 -8.77 -4.99 -9.04
N GLU A 23 -8.27 -5.75 -10.00
CA GLU A 23 -6.98 -6.43 -9.89
C GLU A 23 -5.99 -5.35 -9.48
N TRP A 24 -5.35 -5.53 -8.32
CA TRP A 24 -4.42 -4.56 -7.75
C TRP A 24 -3.14 -4.59 -8.57
N ALA A 25 -3.24 -4.14 -9.82
CA ALA A 25 -2.16 -4.09 -10.79
C ALA A 25 -1.16 -3.02 -10.37
N GLY A 26 0.11 -3.32 -10.57
CA GLY A 26 1.19 -2.38 -10.30
C GLY A 26 0.99 -1.07 -11.06
N THR A 27 1.56 0.02 -10.53
CA THR A 27 1.52 1.33 -11.22
C THR A 27 2.14 1.26 -12.61
N ASP A 28 3.17 0.43 -12.79
CA ASP A 28 3.87 0.26 -14.07
C ASP A 28 2.99 -0.47 -15.10
N GLU A 29 2.23 -1.48 -14.67
CA GLU A 29 1.33 -2.26 -15.54
C GLU A 29 0.16 -1.38 -16.05
N GLN A 30 -0.39 -0.54 -15.19
CA GLN A 30 -1.40 0.47 -15.57
C GLN A 30 -0.82 1.50 -16.55
N ALA A 31 0.43 1.91 -16.34
CA ALA A 31 1.10 2.86 -17.22
C ALA A 31 1.35 2.27 -18.61
N GLU A 32 1.79 1.01 -18.68
CA GLU A 32 2.03 0.30 -19.93
C GLU A 32 0.74 0.12 -20.75
N GLU A 33 -0.38 -0.19 -20.08
CA GLU A 33 -1.68 -0.31 -20.74
C GLU A 33 -2.12 1.01 -21.40
N ILE A 34 -1.91 2.14 -20.70
CA ILE A 34 -2.24 3.48 -21.22
C ILE A 34 -1.30 3.85 -22.36
N ILE A 35 0.00 3.60 -22.22
CA ILE A 35 1.00 3.92 -23.26
C ILE A 35 0.69 3.14 -24.53
N SER A 36 0.39 1.84 -24.41
CA SER A 36 0.03 0.97 -25.55
C SER A 36 -1.22 1.45 -26.29
N LYS A 37 -2.17 2.09 -25.59
CA LYS A 37 -3.37 2.69 -26.21
C LYS A 37 -3.07 4.01 -26.94
N ILE A 38 -2.15 4.81 -26.42
CA ILE A 38 -1.82 6.14 -26.97
C ILE A 38 -0.82 6.04 -28.12
N ASN A 39 0.16 5.14 -28.01
CA ASN A 39 1.21 4.93 -29.00
C ASN A 39 1.50 3.43 -29.14
N PRO A 40 0.86 2.73 -30.10
CA PRO A 40 1.02 1.30 -30.27
C PRO A 40 2.41 0.88 -30.78
N ASP A 41 3.20 1.82 -31.31
CA ASP A 41 4.56 1.57 -31.80
C ASP A 41 5.64 1.89 -30.74
N TYR A 42 5.24 2.13 -29.48
CA TYR A 42 6.17 2.43 -28.39
C TYR A 42 6.93 1.19 -27.94
N GLU A 43 8.27 1.26 -27.98
CA GLU A 43 9.14 0.26 -27.36
C GLU A 43 9.55 0.70 -25.94
N PRO A 44 9.39 -0.16 -24.91
CA PRO A 44 9.89 0.12 -23.57
C PRO A 44 11.40 0.37 -23.56
N TRP A 45 11.81 1.52 -23.02
CA TRP A 45 13.24 1.87 -22.87
C TRP A 45 13.92 1.16 -21.68
N PHE A 46 13.15 0.44 -20.86
CA PHE A 46 13.61 -0.30 -19.70
C PHE A 46 12.77 -1.57 -19.53
N SER A 47 13.42 -2.68 -19.19
CA SER A 47 12.78 -3.92 -18.79
C SER A 47 13.21 -4.28 -17.37
N PRO A 48 12.34 -4.83 -16.52
CA PRO A 48 12.74 -5.24 -15.19
C PRO A 48 13.86 -6.29 -15.29
N ILE A 49 14.91 -6.12 -14.47
CA ILE A 49 16.02 -7.08 -14.40
C ILE A 49 15.54 -8.41 -13.79
N TRP A 50 14.47 -8.35 -13.00
CA TRP A 50 13.83 -9.48 -12.37
C TRP A 50 12.35 -9.21 -12.19
N GLU A 51 11.51 -10.16 -12.61
CA GLU A 51 10.07 -10.18 -12.35
C GLU A 51 9.73 -11.31 -11.39
N PRO A 52 8.81 -11.09 -10.43
CA PRO A 52 8.30 -12.15 -9.59
C PRO A 52 7.69 -13.28 -10.45
N PRO A 53 7.95 -14.56 -10.12
CA PRO A 53 7.40 -15.66 -10.91
C PRO A 53 5.87 -15.81 -10.83
N SER A 54 5.19 -15.01 -10.00
CA SER A 54 3.73 -14.96 -9.86
C SER A 54 3.31 -13.62 -9.23
N GLY A 55 2.17 -13.08 -9.66
CA GLY A 55 1.54 -11.90 -9.05
C GLY A 55 1.17 -12.09 -7.58
N GLU A 56 1.03 -13.33 -7.10
CA GLU A 56 0.85 -13.62 -5.67
C GLU A 56 2.11 -13.27 -4.86
N ILE A 57 3.30 -13.53 -5.42
CA ILE A 57 4.58 -13.23 -4.78
C ILE A 57 4.80 -11.71 -4.79
N GLU A 58 4.43 -11.04 -5.87
CA GLU A 58 4.43 -9.58 -5.96
C GLU A 58 3.55 -8.96 -4.85
N SER A 59 2.30 -9.40 -4.75
CA SER A 59 1.36 -8.95 -3.71
C SER A 59 1.87 -9.22 -2.28
N LEU A 60 2.56 -10.35 -2.07
CA LEU A 60 3.19 -10.69 -0.80
C LEU A 60 4.33 -9.72 -0.46
N LEU A 61 5.18 -9.41 -1.43
CA LEU A 61 6.29 -8.46 -1.25
C LEU A 61 5.76 -7.05 -0.93
N PHE A 62 4.73 -6.58 -1.63
CA PHE A 62 4.06 -5.30 -1.33
C PHE A 62 3.43 -5.30 0.07
N SER A 63 2.74 -6.38 0.44
CA SER A 63 2.13 -6.51 1.77
C SER A 63 3.17 -6.49 2.88
N LEU A 64 4.32 -7.14 2.68
CA LEU A 64 5.43 -7.15 3.62
C LEU A 64 6.04 -5.75 3.76
N GLN A 65 6.26 -5.03 2.66
CA GLN A 65 6.74 -3.64 2.68
C GLN A 65 5.78 -2.74 3.45
N ALA A 66 4.47 -2.87 3.21
CA ALA A 66 3.44 -2.12 3.92
C ALA A 66 3.45 -2.42 5.42
N ALA A 67 3.57 -3.68 5.82
CA ALA A 67 3.62 -4.09 7.22
C ALA A 67 4.85 -3.52 7.95
N ILE A 68 6.02 -3.54 7.31
CA ILE A 68 7.24 -2.94 7.85
C ILE A 68 7.08 -1.42 8.00
N GLY A 69 6.60 -0.75 6.95
CA GLY A 69 6.36 0.70 6.97
C GLY A 69 5.39 1.13 8.08
N ALA A 70 4.27 0.43 8.22
CA ALA A 70 3.30 0.66 9.27
C ALA A 70 3.89 0.44 10.68
N SER A 71 4.73 -0.58 10.85
CA SER A 71 5.39 -0.88 12.12
C SER A 71 6.36 0.24 12.55
N LEU A 72 7.17 0.74 11.61
CA LEU A 72 8.10 1.85 11.87
C LEU A 72 7.36 3.15 12.24
N ILE A 73 6.33 3.50 11.48
CA ILE A 73 5.50 4.70 11.75
C ILE A 73 4.82 4.56 13.13
N GLY A 74 4.24 3.40 13.40
CA GLY A 74 3.59 3.11 14.68
C GLY A 74 4.56 3.23 15.87
N TYR A 75 5.76 2.68 15.73
CA TYR A 75 6.81 2.79 16.75
C TYR A 75 7.19 4.25 17.02
N PHE A 76 7.44 5.04 15.97
CA PHE A 76 7.79 6.45 16.09
C PHE A 76 6.67 7.23 16.80
N LEU A 77 5.43 7.14 16.33
CA LEU A 77 4.29 7.81 16.95
C LEU A 77 4.09 7.40 18.43
N GLY A 78 4.27 6.11 18.74
CA GLY A 78 4.21 5.58 20.10
C GLY A 78 5.31 6.15 21.00
N TYR A 79 6.55 6.20 20.50
CA TYR A 79 7.71 6.71 21.23
C TYR A 79 7.54 8.19 21.61
N TYR A 80 7.14 9.06 20.68
CA TYR A 80 6.92 10.48 20.97
C TYR A 80 5.76 10.71 21.93
N ARG A 81 4.70 9.89 21.85
CA ARG A 81 3.60 9.94 22.80
C ARG A 81 4.05 9.54 24.21
N GLY A 82 4.88 8.50 24.32
CA GLY A 82 5.50 8.06 25.57
C GLY A 82 6.38 9.14 26.19
N GLN A 83 7.27 9.77 25.41
CA GLN A 83 8.09 10.88 25.89
C GLN A 83 7.25 12.06 26.40
N LYS A 84 6.19 12.45 25.68
CA LYS A 84 5.29 13.53 26.14
C LYS A 84 4.60 13.19 27.46
N HIS A 85 4.22 11.94 27.69
CA HIS A 85 3.64 11.51 28.96
C HIS A 85 4.69 11.50 30.08
N ALA A 86 5.91 11.02 29.82
CA ALA A 86 6.99 11.04 30.81
C ALA A 86 7.45 12.46 31.19
N ARG A 87 7.40 13.42 30.25
CA ARG A 87 7.76 14.83 30.51
C ARG A 87 6.68 15.61 31.27
N ASN A 88 5.43 15.18 31.17
CA ASN A 88 4.28 15.84 31.80
C ASN A 88 3.86 15.18 33.12
N ALA A 89 4.56 14.12 33.55
CA ALA A 89 4.42 13.45 34.84
C ALA A 89 5.46 14.02 35.82
#